data_AF-A0A3D4CK04-F1
#
_entry.id   AF-A0A3D4CK04-F1
#
_cell.length_a   1.000
_cell.length_b   1.000
_cell.length_c   1.000
_cell.angle_alpha   90.00
_cell.angle_beta   90.00
_cell.angle_gamma   90.00
#
_symmetry.space_group_name_H-M   'P 1'
#
loop_
_entity.id
_entity.type
_entity.pdbx_description
1 polymer ?
#
loop_
_entity_poly.entity_id
_entity_poly.type
_entity_poly.pdbx_seq_one_letter_code
_entity_poly.pdbx_strand_id
1 'polypeptide(L)'
;FFNPPRYLKLLEIIPSQKTMPEVVDFMMDYGQRFLGKTTVLCKDTPAFIANRIGVYSIMALFHLVEEMDMTVEEVDKLTGPVLGRPKSATFRTCDVVGL
;
A
#
# COMPACT_ATOMS: atom_id res chain seq x y z
N PHE A 1 2.27 8.67 -4.92
CA PHE A 1 2.48 9.02 -3.50
C PHE A 1 1.43 8.31 -2.65
N PHE A 2 1.68 8.19 -1.34
CA PHE A 2 0.70 7.69 -0.36
C PHE A 2 0.33 8.81 0.62
N ASN A 3 -0.92 8.85 1.09
CA ASN A 3 -1.42 9.90 1.98
C ASN A 3 -1.22 9.54 3.47
N PRO A 4 -0.66 10.42 4.32
CA PRO A 4 -0.10 11.75 4.02
C PRO A 4 1.28 11.70 3.37
N PRO A 5 1.48 12.41 2.23
CA PRO A 5 2.68 12.28 1.41
C PRO A 5 3.94 12.81 2.07
N ARG A 6 3.83 13.60 3.15
CA ARG A 6 5.01 14.03 3.92
C ARG A 6 5.60 12.91 4.77
N TYR A 7 4.74 12.08 5.38
CA TYR A 7 5.16 11.09 6.37
C TYR A 7 5.37 9.70 5.76
N LEU A 8 4.61 9.36 4.73
CA LEU A 8 4.77 8.08 4.05
C LEU A 8 5.96 8.14 3.07
N LYS A 9 6.84 7.14 3.18
CA LYS A 9 8.13 7.11 2.46
C LYS A 9 8.01 6.57 1.04
N LEU A 10 7.02 5.73 0.76
CA LEU A 10 6.91 5.03 -0.52
C LEU A 10 6.49 5.97 -1.66
N LEU A 11 7.13 5.82 -2.82
CA LEU A 11 6.75 6.44 -4.09
C LEU A 11 6.86 5.41 -5.22
N GLU A 12 5.73 5.03 -5.80
CA GLU A 12 5.69 4.15 -6.98
C GLU A 12 5.87 4.99 -8.25
N ILE A 13 6.84 4.60 -9.10
CA ILE A 13 7.08 5.17 -10.43
C ILE A 13 6.51 4.18 -11.45
N ILE A 14 5.55 4.63 -12.26
CA ILE A 14 4.76 3.77 -13.14
C ILE A 14 4.92 4.27 -14.60
N PRO A 15 5.97 3.81 -15.33
CA PRO A 15 6.09 4.12 -16.75
C PRO A 15 5.02 3.43 -17.57
N SER A 16 4.47 4.17 -18.54
CA SER A 16 3.71 3.61 -19.65
C SER A 16 4.65 3.08 -20.74
N GLN A 17 4.11 2.40 -21.75
CA GLN A 17 4.89 1.99 -22.92
C GLN A 17 5.53 3.16 -23.70
N LYS A 18 5.04 4.38 -23.51
CA LYS A 18 5.54 5.59 -24.19
C LYS A 18 6.53 6.38 -23.33
N THR A 19 6.73 5.98 -22.08
CA THR A 19 7.62 6.70 -21.15
C THR A 19 9.06 6.38 -21.51
N MET A 20 9.85 7.42 -21.79
CA MET A 20 11.26 7.26 -22.15
C MET A 20 12.08 6.79 -20.93
N PRO A 21 13.06 5.88 -21.09
CA PRO A 21 13.85 5.36 -19.98
C PRO A 21 14.52 6.44 -19.13
N GLU A 22 15.05 7.49 -19.76
CA GLU A 22 15.72 8.59 -19.06
C GLU A 22 14.79 9.38 -18.14
N VAL A 23 13.49 9.43 -18.46
CA VAL A 23 12.48 10.07 -17.61
C VAL A 23 12.23 9.21 -16.37
N VAL A 24 12.22 7.88 -16.53
CA VAL A 24 12.09 6.94 -15.41
C VAL A 24 13.28 7.09 -14.47
N ASP A 25 14.50 7.05 -15.01
CA ASP A 25 15.72 7.18 -14.23
C ASP A 25 15.77 8.52 -13.49
N PHE A 26 15.43 9.61 -14.18
CA PHE A 26 15.32 10.93 -13.56
C PHE A 26 14.31 10.94 -12.40
N MET A 27 13.11 10.37 -12.59
CA MET A 27 12.06 10.40 -11.56
C MET A 27 12.40 9.50 -10.35
N MET A 28 13.00 8.33 -10.59
CA MET A 28 13.47 7.42 -9.55
C MET A 28 14.51 8.10 -8.66
N ASP A 29 15.48 8.74 -9.28
CA ASP A 29 16.54 9.45 -8.58
C ASP A 29 16.03 10.74 -7.90
N TYR A 30 15.21 11.53 -8.59
CA TYR A 30 14.67 12.77 -8.05
C TYR A 30 13.82 12.51 -6.80
N GLY A 31 12.96 11.49 -6.86
CA GLY A 31 12.14 11.06 -5.73
C GLY A 31 12.99 10.64 -4.53
N GLN A 32 14.10 9.95 -4.76
CA GLN A 32 15.00 9.54 -3.69
C GLN A 32 15.81 10.72 -3.10
N ARG A 33 16.48 11.50 -3.95
CA ARG A 33 17.43 12.53 -3.52
C ARG A 33 16.76 13.78 -2.97
N PHE A 34 15.73 14.28 -3.65
CA PHE A 34 15.13 15.58 -3.34
C PHE A 34 13.84 15.47 -2.54
N LEU A 35 13.05 14.41 -2.76
CA LEU A 35 11.79 14.22 -2.03
C LEU A 35 11.93 13.32 -0.79
N GLY A 36 13.12 12.72 -0.58
CA GLY A 36 13.38 11.81 0.53
C GLY A 36 12.50 10.55 0.51
N LYS A 37 12.06 10.11 -0.67
CA LYS A 37 11.20 8.95 -0.86
C LYS A 37 11.99 7.69 -1.14
N THR A 38 11.40 6.55 -0.79
CA THR A 38 11.81 5.25 -1.29
C THR A 38 11.07 5.04 -2.60
N THR A 39 11.76 5.22 -3.72
CA THR A 39 11.21 5.03 -5.07
C THR A 39 11.23 3.56 -5.46
N VAL A 40 10.13 3.10 -6.05
CA VAL A 40 9.99 1.72 -6.54
C VAL A 40 9.44 1.76 -7.97
N LEU A 41 10.10 1.08 -8.88
CA LEU A 41 9.64 0.93 -10.26
C LEU A 41 8.51 -0.10 -10.34
N CYS A 42 7.38 0.27 -10.93
CA CYS A 42 6.19 -0.56 -11.05
C CYS A 42 5.74 -0.66 -12.52
N LYS A 43 5.13 -1.79 -12.90
CA LYS A 43 4.46 -1.93 -14.20
C LYS A 43 3.12 -1.18 -14.20
N ASP A 44 2.79 -0.56 -15.33
CA ASP A 44 1.47 0.03 -15.57
C ASP A 44 0.38 -1.05 -15.66
N THR A 45 -0.13 -1.43 -14.51
CA THR A 45 -1.16 -2.45 -14.33
C THR A 45 -2.11 -2.02 -13.21
N PRO A 46 -3.38 -2.49 -13.21
CA PRO A 46 -4.35 -2.04 -12.23
C PRO A 46 -3.84 -2.17 -10.79
N ALA A 47 -3.99 -1.09 -10.02
CA ALA A 47 -3.60 -0.98 -8.61
C ALA A 47 -2.09 -1.15 -8.31
N PHE A 48 -1.22 -1.08 -9.32
CA PHE A 48 0.24 -1.01 -9.15
C PHE A 48 0.80 -2.14 -8.25
N ILE A 49 1.58 -1.83 -7.22
CA ILE A 49 2.11 -2.82 -6.26
C ILE A 49 1.33 -2.76 -4.95
N ALA A 50 1.42 -1.64 -4.23
CA ALA A 50 0.95 -1.57 -2.85
C ALA A 50 -0.57 -1.74 -2.75
N ASN A 51 -1.33 -1.09 -3.62
CA ASN A 51 -2.80 -1.21 -3.62
C ASN A 51 -3.22 -2.62 -4.07
N ARG A 52 -2.55 -3.20 -5.07
CA ARG A 52 -2.83 -4.57 -5.52
C ARG A 52 -2.67 -5.58 -4.38
N ILE A 53 -1.58 -5.51 -3.63
CA ILE A 53 -1.32 -6.43 -2.51
C ILE A 53 -2.24 -6.11 -1.32
N GLY A 54 -2.41 -4.83 -1.00
CA GLY A 54 -3.21 -4.38 0.14
C GLY A 54 -4.68 -4.75 -0.01
N VAL A 55 -5.30 -4.42 -1.15
CA VAL A 55 -6.71 -4.75 -1.42
C VAL A 55 -6.91 -6.26 -1.44
N TYR A 56 -6.03 -7.02 -2.10
CA TYR A 56 -6.11 -8.47 -2.08
C TYR A 56 -6.07 -9.03 -0.65
N SER A 57 -5.16 -8.53 0.18
CA SER A 57 -5.03 -8.98 1.57
C SER A 57 -6.28 -8.67 2.40
N ILE A 58 -6.91 -7.52 2.18
CA ILE A 58 -8.17 -7.13 2.84
C ILE A 58 -9.32 -8.05 2.39
N MET A 59 -9.44 -8.31 1.08
CA MET A 59 -10.50 -9.17 0.55
C MET A 59 -10.35 -10.62 1.06
N ALA A 60 -9.13 -11.15 1.07
CA ALA A 60 -8.85 -12.47 1.61
C ALA A 60 -9.18 -12.54 3.11
N LEU A 61 -8.92 -11.47 3.85
CA LEU A 61 -9.27 -11.39 5.26
C LEU A 61 -10.78 -11.45 5.47
N PHE A 62 -11.58 -10.73 4.69
CA PHE A 62 -13.05 -10.77 4.82
C PHE A 62 -13.62 -12.18 4.67
N HIS A 63 -13.12 -12.98 3.72
CA HIS A 63 -13.53 -14.38 3.61
C HIS A 63 -13.10 -15.21 4.83
N LEU A 64 -11.89 -15.01 5.33
CA LEU A 64 -11.40 -15.73 6.52
C LEU A 64 -12.16 -15.37 7.79
N VAL A 65 -12.58 -14.11 7.96
CA VAL A 65 -13.41 -13.68 9.10
C VAL A 65 -14.72 -14.45 9.11
N GLU A 66 -15.36 -14.59 7.94
CA GLU A 66 -16.61 -15.33 7.78
C GLU A 66 -16.43 -16.84 8.02
N GLU A 67 -15.38 -17.45 7.44
CA GLU A 67 -15.10 -18.88 7.62
C GLU A 67 -14.77 -19.26 9.07
N MET A 68 -14.11 -18.37 9.81
CA MET A 68 -13.65 -18.61 11.18
C MET A 68 -14.63 -18.10 12.26
N ASP A 69 -15.79 -17.56 11.87
CA ASP A 69 -16.78 -16.93 12.77
C ASP A 69 -16.16 -15.91 13.73
N MET A 70 -15.23 -15.10 13.21
CA MET A 70 -14.46 -14.14 14.01
C MET A 70 -15.14 -12.78 14.04
N THR A 71 -15.00 -12.08 15.16
CA THR A 71 -15.43 -10.68 15.27
C THR A 71 -14.41 -9.73 14.63
N VAL A 72 -14.88 -8.55 14.19
CA VAL A 72 -14.02 -7.46 13.68
C VAL A 72 -12.92 -7.10 14.67
N GLU A 73 -13.25 -7.12 15.97
CA GLU A 73 -12.35 -6.75 17.07
C GLU A 73 -11.21 -7.77 17.26
N GLU A 74 -11.53 -9.07 17.17
CA GLU A 74 -10.52 -10.14 17.21
C GLU A 74 -9.57 -10.06 16.03
N VAL A 75 -10.10 -9.79 14.85
CA VAL A 75 -9.33 -9.65 13.61
C VAL A 75 -8.39 -8.46 13.69
N ASP A 76 -8.86 -7.30 14.16
CA ASP A 76 -8.02 -6.11 14.34
C ASP A 76 -6.94 -6.33 15.41
N LYS A 77 -7.26 -7.07 16.48
CA LYS A 77 -6.31 -7.41 17.53
C LYS A 77 -5.18 -8.31 17.00
N LEU A 78 -5.52 -9.27 16.13
CA LEU A 78 -4.56 -10.19 15.53
C LEU A 78 -3.78 -9.57 14.38
N THR A 79 -4.41 -8.72 13.57
CA THR A 79 -3.78 -8.12 12.38
C THR A 79 -3.10 -6.77 12.64
N GLY A 80 -3.17 -6.26 13.87
CA GLY A 80 -2.52 -5.02 14.30
C GLY A 80 -1.09 -5.24 14.82
N PRO A 81 -0.72 -4.69 16.00
CA PRO A 81 0.64 -4.72 16.52
C PRO A 81 1.25 -6.11 16.70
N VAL A 82 0.43 -7.16 16.89
CA VAL A 82 0.89 -8.55 17.04
C VAL A 82 1.68 -9.02 15.82
N LEU A 83 1.32 -8.54 14.61
CA LEU A 83 2.04 -8.83 13.36
C LEU A 83 3.03 -7.73 12.97
N GLY A 84 3.36 -6.80 13.89
CA GLY A 84 4.21 -5.65 13.61
C GLY A 84 3.56 -4.58 12.72
N ARG A 85 2.24 -4.64 12.50
CA ARG A 85 1.49 -3.66 11.70
C ARG A 85 1.06 -2.46 12.56
N PRO A 86 0.78 -1.29 11.95
CA PRO A 86 0.25 -0.14 12.65
C PRO A 86 -1.03 -0.44 13.45
N LYS A 87 -1.32 0.37 14.48
CA LYS A 87 -2.51 0.22 15.35
C LYS A 87 -3.85 0.32 14.61
N SER A 88 -3.85 0.84 13.39
CA SER A 88 -5.01 0.86 12.51
C SER A 88 -5.39 -0.54 12.00
N ALA A 89 -4.56 -1.57 12.23
CA ALA A 89 -4.85 -2.96 11.92
C ALA A 89 -5.48 -3.12 10.51
N THR A 90 -6.52 -3.94 10.33
CA THR A 90 -7.10 -4.13 9.00
C THR A 90 -8.38 -3.35 8.79
N PHE A 91 -9.41 -3.53 9.63
CA PHE A 91 -10.71 -2.86 9.43
C PHE A 91 -10.60 -1.35 9.64
N ARG A 92 -9.91 -0.93 10.71
CA ARG A 92 -9.62 0.50 10.93
C ARG A 92 -8.80 1.14 9.81
N THR A 93 -7.95 0.39 9.12
CA THR A 93 -7.22 0.89 7.94
C THR A 93 -8.18 1.07 6.75
N CYS A 94 -9.13 0.14 6.54
CA CYS A 94 -10.18 0.31 5.53
C CYS A 94 -11.01 1.57 5.79
N ASP A 95 -11.42 1.82 7.04
CA ASP A 95 -12.19 3.02 7.40
C ASP A 95 -11.42 4.32 7.15
N VAL A 96 -10.12 4.34 7.45
CA VAL A 96 -9.26 5.52 7.25
C VAL A 96 -9.01 5.81 5.77
N VAL A 97 -8.92 4.76 4.94
CA VAL A 97 -8.73 4.90 3.49
C VAL A 97 -10.04 5.26 2.78
N GLY A 98 -11.19 4.90 3.37
CA GLY A 98 -12.52 5.03 2.79
C GLY A 98 -12.89 3.77 2.03
N LEU A 99 -13.99 3.13 2.45
CA LEU A 99 -14.65 2.04 1.73
C LEU A 99 -15.47 2.56 0.56
#